data_AF-A0A1C5LA85-F1
#
_entry.id   AF-A0A1C5LA85-F1
#
_cell.length_a   1.000
_cell.length_b   1.000
_cell.length_c   1.000
_cell.angle_alpha   90.00
_cell.angle_beta   90.00
_cell.angle_gamma   90.00
#
_symmetry.space_group_name_H-M   'P 1'
#
loop_
_entity.id
_entity.type
_entity.pdbx_description
1 polymer ?
#
loop_
_entity_poly.entity_id
_entity_poly.type
_entity_poly.pdbx_seq_one_letter_code
_entity_poly.pdbx_strand_id
1 'polypeptide(L)' 'MALSEARKRANKKWNDENQKKIYDRVQLVFKKGTKDTIKAHAEEQGESLNGYIKKAVADRYKGDTGNDIEL' A
#
# COMPACT_ATOMS: atom_id res chain seq x y z
N MET A 1 17.22 20.87 10.98
CA MET A 1 18.19 19.87 11.49
C MET A 1 18.26 18.70 10.52
N ALA A 2 19.39 18.52 9.82
CA ALA A 2 19.55 17.39 8.90
C ALA A 2 19.76 16.09 9.70
N LEU A 3 18.88 15.11 9.53
CA LEU A 3 19.08 13.78 10.11
C LEU A 3 20.37 13.17 9.56
N SER A 4 21.32 12.88 10.47
CA SER A 4 22.56 12.17 10.18
C SER A 4 22.29 10.86 9.42
N GLU A 5 23.17 10.55 8.45
CA GLU A 5 23.16 9.33 7.65
C GLU A 5 23.05 8.05 8.50
N ALA A 6 23.57 8.06 9.73
CA ALA A 6 23.46 6.95 10.67
C ALA A 6 22.00 6.73 11.16
N ARG A 7 21.26 7.81 11.45
CA ARG A 7 19.84 7.73 11.82
C ARG A 7 18.97 7.27 10.65
N LYS A 8 19.29 7.67 9.42
CA LYS A 8 18.57 7.19 8.22
C LYS A 8 18.69 5.67 8.05
N ARG A 9 19.88 5.10 8.26
CA ARG A 9 20.12 3.65 8.16
C ARG A 9 19.44 2.87 9.29
N ALA A 10 19.46 3.40 10.52
CA ALA A 10 18.79 2.80 11.67
C ALA A 10 17.27 2.79 11.51
N ASN A 11 16.67 3.91 11.09
CA ASN A 11 15.23 3.99 10.81
C ASN A 11 14.83 3.04 9.68
N LYS A 12 15.67 2.89 8.65
CA LYS A 12 15.41 1.94 7.56
C LYS A 12 15.37 0.49 8.05
N LYS A 13 16.34 0.07 8.88
CA LYS A 13 16.34 -1.28 9.48
C LYS A 13 15.15 -1.53 10.40
N TRP A 14 14.84 -0.58 11.27
CA TRP A 14 13.71 -0.71 12.20
C TRP A 14 12.36 -0.74 11.45
N ASN A 15 12.19 0.10 10.43
CA ASN A 15 11.03 0.06 9.56
C ASN A 15 10.96 -1.24 8.75
N ASP A 16 12.07 -1.75 8.21
CA ASP A 16 12.04 -2.98 7.39
C ASP A 16 11.77 -4.24 8.23
N GLU A 17 12.29 -4.33 9.46
CA GLU A 17 12.04 -5.48 10.35
C GLU A 17 10.61 -5.49 10.89
N ASN A 18 10.07 -4.35 11.30
CA ASN A 18 8.68 -4.24 11.71
C ASN A 18 7.73 -4.37 10.51
N GLN A 19 8.09 -3.82 9.35
CA GLN A 19 7.27 -3.99 8.15
C GLN A 19 7.16 -5.44 7.72
N LYS A 20 8.25 -6.23 7.77
CA LYS A 20 8.19 -7.65 7.41
C LYS A 20 7.42 -8.52 8.41
N LYS A 21 7.34 -8.09 9.67
CA LYS A 21 6.62 -8.82 10.73
C LYS A 21 5.13 -8.47 10.76
N ILE A 22 4.76 -7.28 10.32
CA ILE A 22 3.40 -6.72 10.47
C ILE A 22 2.68 -6.60 9.12
N TYR A 23 3.41 -6.41 8.02
CA TYR A 23 2.83 -6.16 6.69
C TYR A 23 3.38 -7.11 5.63
N ASP A 24 2.49 -7.83 4.96
CA ASP A 24 2.82 -8.54 3.73
C ASP A 24 2.96 -7.54 2.56
N ARG A 25 4.13 -7.52 1.91
CA ARG A 25 4.33 -6.74 0.68
C ARG A 25 4.01 -7.60 -0.53
N VAL A 26 3.05 -7.15 -1.33
CA VAL A 26 2.69 -7.78 -2.62
C VAL A 26 3.15 -6.89 -3.78
N GLN A 27 3.89 -7.46 -4.73
CA GLN A 27 4.23 -6.79 -5.98
C GLN A 27 3.11 -7.01 -7.01
N LEU A 28 2.45 -5.92 -7.40
CA LEU A 28 1.41 -5.91 -8.44
C LEU A 28 1.96 -5.32 -9.74
N VAL A 29 1.84 -6.08 -10.83
CA VAL A 29 2.22 -5.63 -12.17
C VAL A 29 0.95 -5.40 -12.98
N PHE A 30 0.74 -4.15 -13.40
CA PHE A 30 -0.35 -3.78 -14.29
C PHE A 30 0.16 -3.61 -15.73
N LYS A 31 -0.74 -3.72 -16.71
CA LYS A 31 -0.46 -3.33 -18.09
C LYS A 31 -0.12 -1.84 -18.14
N LYS A 32 0.76 -1.45 -19.06
CA LYS A 32 1.16 -0.05 -19.26
C LYS A 32 -0.08 0.82 -19.51
N GLY A 33 -0.20 1.93 -18.78
CA GLY A 33 -1.33 2.87 -18.83
C GLY A 33 -2.44 2.61 -17.81
N THR A 34 -2.63 1.36 -17.35
CA THR A 34 -3.69 1.04 -16.39
C THR A 34 -3.42 1.66 -15.01
N LYS A 35 -2.16 1.74 -14.60
CA LYS A 35 -1.77 2.41 -13.35
C LYS A 35 -2.20 3.88 -13.33
N ASP A 36 -2.08 4.57 -14.46
CA ASP A 36 -2.42 5.99 -14.57
C ASP A 36 -3.94 6.18 -14.50
N THR A 37 -4.71 5.27 -15.11
CA THR A 37 -6.17 5.25 -14.98
C THR A 37 -6.63 5.07 -13.53
N ILE A 38 -6.07 4.08 -12.83
CA ILE A 38 -6.42 3.83 -11.41
C ILE A 38 -5.98 5.01 -10.56
N LYS A 39 -4.82 5.60 -10.85
CA LYS A 39 -4.32 6.77 -10.11
C LYS A 39 -5.22 7.98 -10.28
N ALA A 40 -5.64 8.30 -11.51
CA ALA A 40 -6.56 9.40 -11.77
C ALA A 40 -7.89 9.21 -11.01
N HIS A 41 -8.43 7.99 -11.04
CA HIS A 41 -9.66 7.70 -10.33
C HIS A 41 -9.51 7.76 -8.80
N ALA A 42 -8.37 7.29 -8.27
CA ALA A 42 -8.06 7.44 -6.85
C ALA A 42 -7.93 8.92 -6.45
N GLU A 43 -7.27 9.74 -7.28
CA GLU A 43 -7.15 11.19 -7.06
C GLU A 43 -8.50 11.90 -7.07
N GLU A 44 -9.42 11.52 -7.97
CA GLU A 44 -10.81 12.01 -7.98
C GLU A 44 -11.56 11.69 -6.68
N GLN A 45 -11.28 10.54 -6.08
CA GLN A 45 -11.86 10.12 -4.79
C GLN A 45 -11.12 10.71 -3.58
N GLY A 46 -10.03 11.48 -3.80
CA GLY A 46 -9.20 12.02 -2.72
C GLY A 46 -8.35 10.96 -2.02
N GLU A 47 -8.12 9.81 -2.65
CA GLU A 47 -7.39 8.68 -2.08
C GLU A 47 -6.05 8.43 -2.77
N SER A 48 -5.11 7.85 -2.04
CA SER A 48 -3.88 7.35 -2.65
C SER A 48 -4.17 6.10 -3.49
N LEU A 49 -3.41 5.90 -4.56
CA LEU A 49 -3.45 4.67 -5.37
C LEU A 49 -3.39 3.40 -4.50
N ASN A 50 -2.56 3.42 -3.45
CA ASN A 50 -2.42 2.27 -2.55
C ASN A 50 -3.65 2.07 -1.67
N GLY A 51 -4.27 3.15 -1.18
CA GLY A 51 -5.53 3.10 -0.43
C GLY A 51 -6.66 2.56 -1.29
N TYR A 52 -6.77 3.04 -2.52
CA TYR A 52 -7.76 2.56 -3.49
C TYR A 52 -7.61 1.06 -3.76
N ILE A 53 -6.38 0.57 -3.98
CA ILE A 53 -6.12 -0.87 -4.17
C ILE A 53 -6.49 -1.68 -2.93
N LYS A 54 -6.14 -1.21 -1.72
CA LYS A 54 -6.50 -1.88 -0.47
C LYS A 54 -8.02 -2.00 -0.32
N LYS A 55 -8.77 -0.92 -0.55
CA LYS A 55 -10.23 -0.95 -0.51
C LYS A 55 -10.81 -1.93 -1.52
N ALA A 56 -10.34 -1.89 -2.77
CA ALA A 56 -10.81 -2.82 -3.79
C ALA A 56 -10.59 -4.29 -3.41
N VAL A 57 -9.48 -4.62 -2.75
CA VAL A 57 -9.21 -5.98 -2.25
C VAL A 57 -10.10 -6.31 -1.06
N ALA A 58 -10.29 -5.39 -0.10
CA ALA A 58 -11.16 -5.60 1.06
C ALA A 58 -12.62 -5.81 0.62
N ASP A 59 -13.14 -4.97 -0.26
CA ASP A 59 -14.49 -5.04 -0.79
C ASP A 59 -14.71 -6.37 -1.54
N ARG A 60 -13.73 -6.78 -2.34
CA ARG A 60 -13.80 -8.06 -3.06
C ARG A 60 -13.79 -9.25 -2.10
N TYR A 61 -12.89 -9.24 -1.12
CA TYR A 61 -12.79 -10.30 -0.12
C TYR A 61 -14.07 -10.41 0.70
N LYS A 62 -14.65 -9.27 1.10
CA LYS A 62 -15.92 -9.19 1.81
C LYS A 62 -17.09 -9.69 0.96
N GLY A 63 -17.11 -9.38 -0.32
CA GLY A 63 -18.10 -9.94 -1.25
C GLY A 63 -18.01 -11.46 -1.37
N ASP A 64 -16.79 -12.01 -1.37
CA ASP A 64 -16.55 -13.44 -1.58
C ASP A 64 -16.72 -14.28 -0.29
N THR A 65 -16.37 -13.74 0.89
CA THR A 65 -16.39 -14.48 2.18
C THR A 65 -17.39 -13.95 3.20
N GLY A 66 -17.97 -12.76 2.99
CA GLY A 66 -18.83 -12.09 3.96
C GLY A 66 -18.10 -11.50 5.16
N ASN A 67 -16.77 -11.65 5.23
CA ASN A 67 -15.94 -11.20 6.36
C ASN A 67 -15.15 -9.95 5.99
N ASP A 68 -14.93 -9.08 6.96
CA ASP A 68 -14.10 -7.89 6.81
C ASP A 68 -12.61 -8.26 6.97
N ILE A 69 -11.73 -7.57 6.24
CA ILE A 69 -10.27 -7.79 6.29
C ILE A 69 -9.56 -6.44 6.41
N GLU A 70 -8.64 -6.34 7.38
CA GLU A 70 -7.80 -5.16 7.54
C GLU A 70 -6.56 -5.26 6.64
N LEU A 71 -6.37 -4.26 5.76
CA LEU A 71 -5.29 -4.22 4.75
C LEU A 71 -4.35 -3.02 4.90
#